data_AF-A0A3D0U1L8-F1
#
_entry.id   AF-A0A3D0U1L8-F1
#
_cell.length_a   1.000
_cell.length_b   1.000
_cell.length_c   1.000
_cell.angle_alpha   90.00
_cell.angle_beta   90.00
_cell.angle_gamma   90.00
#
_symmetry.space_group_name_H-M   'P 1'
#
loop_
_entity.id
_entity.type
_entity.pdbx_description
1 polymer ?
#
loop_
_entity_poly.entity_id
_entity_poly.type
_entity_poly.pdbx_seq_one_letter_code
_entity_poly.pdbx_strand_id
1 'polypeptide(L)'
;MPALVAGGADLTGNTGTNIAAEPLTPANPGGRKLYFGVREHAMGAVANGMAAHGGVLPAVGTFLVFSDYMRPAVRLAALSGLKVAFVWSHDSVGVGEDGPTHQPIEQVAALRAVPGLVVIRPADANETTQAWQVVVERDGPTALILTRQSVPVLAGTERPGQVARGAYTLIDAPDPAVVLAGTGSEVQCCVGAAAVLAAEGVATRVVSMPSWELFEEQPARYREEILGGTATAGRVPVLAVEAGTSFGWERYADAVVGIDRFGASAPGGTLMEKFGFTAASVAAAARKLLS
;
A
#
# COMPACT_ATOMS: atom_id res chain seq x y z
N MET A 1 -0.62 21.98 -6.81
CA MET A 1 0.29 21.33 -7.79
C MET A 1 -0.15 21.64 -9.21
N PRO A 2 0.34 22.74 -9.83
CA PRO A 2 -0.11 23.16 -11.17
C PRO A 2 0.30 22.19 -12.29
N ALA A 3 1.38 21.42 -12.12
CA ALA A 3 1.85 20.43 -13.09
C ALA A 3 1.09 19.09 -13.06
N LEU A 4 0.19 18.87 -12.08
CA LEU A 4 -0.53 17.60 -11.96
C LEU A 4 -1.59 17.48 -13.06
N VAL A 5 -1.46 16.45 -13.88
CA VAL A 5 -2.47 16.00 -14.84
C VAL A 5 -2.92 14.61 -14.41
N ALA A 6 -4.22 14.46 -14.11
CA ALA A 6 -4.76 13.24 -13.53
C ALA A 6 -5.89 12.65 -14.37
N GLY A 7 -6.09 11.35 -14.29
CA GLY A 7 -7.17 10.69 -15.02
C GLY A 7 -7.31 9.21 -14.66
N GLY A 8 -8.46 8.64 -14.98
CA GLY A 8 -8.70 7.22 -14.78
C GLY A 8 -9.15 6.50 -16.05
N ALA A 9 -8.96 5.18 -16.06
CA ALA A 9 -9.48 4.30 -17.09
C ALA A 9 -10.99 4.05 -16.83
N ASP A 10 -11.83 5.03 -17.17
CA ASP A 10 -13.29 5.07 -16.91
C ASP A 10 -13.69 5.00 -15.41
N LEU A 11 -12.70 5.01 -14.51
CA LEU A 11 -12.88 4.92 -13.05
C LEU A 11 -12.37 6.18 -12.32
N THR A 12 -12.45 7.34 -12.98
CA THR A 12 -11.89 8.61 -12.44
C THR A 12 -12.50 8.96 -11.07
N GLY A 13 -13.80 8.72 -10.87
CA GLY A 13 -14.49 8.98 -9.61
C GLY A 13 -14.13 8.01 -8.47
N ASN A 14 -13.53 6.86 -8.78
CA ASN A 14 -13.41 5.73 -7.84
C ASN A 14 -11.96 5.44 -7.43
N THR A 15 -10.99 6.14 -8.02
CA THR A 15 -9.55 5.85 -7.92
C THR A 15 -8.75 6.97 -7.27
N GLY A 16 -9.41 8.01 -6.74
CA GLY A 16 -8.71 9.17 -6.17
C GLY A 16 -8.02 10.07 -7.21
N THR A 17 -8.29 9.88 -8.51
CA THR A 17 -7.73 10.69 -9.61
C THR A 17 -8.65 11.83 -10.07
N ASN A 18 -9.85 11.97 -9.47
CA ASN A 18 -10.78 13.06 -9.76
C ASN A 18 -10.33 14.37 -9.09
N ILE A 19 -9.48 15.13 -9.79
CA ILE A 19 -9.03 16.44 -9.33
C ILE A 19 -10.03 17.57 -9.69
N ALA A 20 -10.03 18.65 -8.92
CA ALA A 20 -10.75 19.88 -9.24
C ALA A 20 -10.03 20.63 -10.39
N ALA A 21 -10.23 20.14 -11.61
CA ALA A 21 -9.70 20.73 -12.84
C ALA A 21 -10.62 20.42 -14.02
N GLU A 22 -10.55 21.27 -15.04
CA GLU A 22 -11.28 21.08 -16.29
C GLU A 22 -10.73 19.90 -17.10
N PRO A 23 -11.61 19.21 -17.88
CA PRO A 23 -11.20 18.16 -18.81
C PRO A 23 -10.24 18.64 -19.88
N LEU A 24 -9.22 17.85 -20.16
CA LEU A 24 -8.35 17.98 -21.32
C LEU A 24 -9.10 17.47 -22.55
N THR A 25 -9.39 18.37 -23.49
CA THR A 25 -10.11 18.05 -24.74
C THR A 25 -9.52 18.85 -25.90
N PRO A 26 -9.85 18.54 -27.17
CA PRO A 26 -9.45 19.38 -28.30
C PRO A 26 -9.89 20.85 -28.17
N ALA A 27 -11.05 21.10 -27.54
CA ALA A 27 -11.55 22.45 -27.29
C ALA A 27 -10.93 23.11 -26.05
N ASN A 28 -10.32 22.33 -25.16
CA ASN A 28 -9.67 22.79 -23.93
C ASN A 28 -8.32 22.06 -23.73
N PRO A 29 -7.27 22.40 -24.49
CA PRO A 29 -5.97 21.73 -24.40
C PRO A 29 -5.23 22.00 -23.09
N GLY A 30 -5.62 23.04 -22.35
CA GLY A 30 -5.08 23.36 -21.02
C GLY A 30 -5.74 22.61 -19.86
N GLY A 31 -6.73 21.75 -20.14
CA GLY A 31 -7.35 20.91 -19.13
C GLY A 31 -6.34 19.95 -18.49
N ARG A 32 -6.59 19.58 -17.23
CA ARG A 32 -5.69 18.71 -16.44
C ARG A 32 -6.34 17.40 -16.03
N LYS A 33 -7.56 17.16 -16.46
CA LYS A 33 -8.29 15.90 -16.24
C LYS A 33 -8.41 15.13 -17.54
N LEU A 34 -7.82 13.94 -17.62
CA LEU A 34 -7.80 13.12 -18.82
C LEU A 34 -8.71 11.90 -18.67
N TYR A 35 -9.60 11.67 -19.64
CA TYR A 35 -10.48 10.50 -19.66
C TYR A 35 -9.95 9.48 -20.67
N PHE A 36 -9.42 8.37 -20.17
CA PHE A 36 -8.77 7.37 -21.02
C PHE A 36 -9.76 6.35 -21.62
N GLY A 37 -10.96 6.23 -21.04
CA GLY A 37 -11.87 5.10 -21.23
C GLY A 37 -11.29 3.81 -20.64
N VAL A 38 -11.92 2.65 -20.90
CA VAL A 38 -11.48 1.33 -20.39
C VAL A 38 -10.24 0.84 -21.16
N ARG A 39 -9.07 1.44 -20.87
CA ARG A 39 -7.83 1.26 -21.63
C ARG A 39 -6.57 1.41 -20.76
N GLU A 40 -6.45 0.61 -19.71
CA GLU A 40 -5.36 0.66 -18.72
C GLU A 40 -3.97 0.64 -19.37
N HIS A 41 -3.75 -0.26 -20.32
CA HIS A 41 -2.46 -0.38 -20.99
C HIS A 41 -2.09 0.91 -21.74
N ALA A 42 -3.01 1.44 -22.54
CA ALA A 42 -2.79 2.69 -23.27
C ALA A 42 -2.63 3.87 -22.31
N MET A 43 -3.41 3.92 -21.23
CA MET A 43 -3.30 4.92 -20.16
C MET A 43 -1.88 4.93 -19.57
N GLY A 44 -1.33 3.76 -19.23
CA GLY A 44 0.04 3.65 -18.73
C GLY A 44 1.09 4.12 -19.74
N ALA A 45 0.95 3.73 -21.01
CA ALA A 45 1.88 4.15 -22.06
C ALA A 45 1.82 5.67 -22.33
N VAL A 46 0.62 6.27 -22.32
CA VAL A 46 0.43 7.72 -22.44
C VAL A 46 1.04 8.45 -21.24
N ALA A 47 0.83 7.95 -20.02
CA ALA A 47 1.43 8.51 -18.82
C ALA A 47 2.97 8.51 -18.90
N ASN A 48 3.57 7.43 -19.40
CA ASN A 48 5.01 7.35 -19.65
C ASN A 48 5.46 8.43 -20.65
N GLY A 49 4.74 8.60 -21.76
CA GLY A 49 5.03 9.64 -22.75
C GLY A 49 4.95 11.05 -22.17
N MET A 50 3.95 11.32 -21.32
CA MET A 50 3.81 12.59 -20.61
C MET A 50 4.98 12.84 -19.66
N ALA A 51 5.38 11.85 -18.87
CA ALA A 51 6.51 11.95 -17.95
C ALA A 51 7.84 12.15 -18.71
N ALA A 52 8.04 11.42 -19.82
CA ALA A 52 9.25 11.52 -20.64
C ALA A 52 9.38 12.88 -21.36
N HIS A 53 8.25 13.47 -21.78
CA HIS A 53 8.24 14.81 -22.36
C HIS A 53 8.64 15.89 -21.33
N GLY A 54 8.24 15.71 -20.07
CA GLY A 54 8.46 16.68 -19.00
C GLY A 54 7.45 17.83 -19.00
N GLY A 55 7.47 18.61 -17.91
CA GLY A 55 6.57 19.75 -17.67
C GLY A 55 5.24 19.39 -16.98
N VAL A 56 4.91 18.10 -16.87
CA VAL A 56 3.72 17.60 -16.15
C VAL A 56 4.08 16.44 -15.24
N LEU A 57 3.27 16.24 -14.19
CA LEU A 57 3.27 15.05 -13.35
C LEU A 57 2.00 14.26 -13.67
N PRO A 58 2.10 13.15 -14.41
CA PRO A 58 0.95 12.30 -14.70
C PRO A 58 0.56 11.45 -13.48
N ALA A 59 -0.73 11.47 -13.14
CA ALA A 59 -1.33 10.57 -12.16
C ALA A 59 -2.49 9.79 -12.79
N VAL A 60 -2.33 8.48 -12.93
CA VAL A 60 -3.28 7.64 -13.66
C VAL A 60 -3.84 6.53 -12.79
N GLY A 61 -5.15 6.28 -12.89
CA GLY A 61 -5.82 5.36 -11.97
C GLY A 61 -6.79 4.36 -12.58
N THR A 62 -6.85 3.19 -11.94
CA THR A 62 -7.81 2.10 -12.17
C THR A 62 -7.91 1.27 -10.87
N PHE A 63 -8.65 0.17 -10.83
CA PHE A 63 -8.60 -0.75 -9.69
C PHE A 63 -7.28 -1.53 -9.69
N LEU A 64 -6.77 -1.88 -8.51
CA LEU A 64 -5.49 -2.60 -8.39
C LEU A 64 -5.49 -3.92 -9.15
N VAL A 65 -6.60 -4.64 -9.16
CA VAL A 65 -6.75 -5.91 -9.90
C VAL A 65 -6.52 -5.74 -11.41
N PHE A 66 -6.77 -4.53 -11.95
CA PHE A 66 -6.55 -4.21 -13.36
C PHE A 66 -5.15 -3.63 -13.64
N SER A 67 -4.30 -3.49 -12.61
CA SER A 67 -2.89 -3.15 -12.82
C SER A 67 -2.17 -4.15 -13.73
N ASP A 68 -2.63 -5.40 -13.75
CA ASP A 68 -2.11 -6.45 -14.64
C ASP A 68 -2.28 -6.10 -16.13
N TYR A 69 -3.36 -5.42 -16.51
CA TYR A 69 -3.58 -4.97 -17.90
C TYR A 69 -2.57 -3.91 -18.35
N MET A 70 -1.93 -3.20 -17.42
CA MET A 70 -0.95 -2.16 -17.72
C MET A 70 0.47 -2.49 -17.26
N ARG A 71 0.72 -3.73 -16.80
CA ARG A 71 2.01 -4.17 -16.28
C ARG A 71 3.20 -3.88 -17.22
N PRO A 72 3.11 -4.06 -18.55
CA PRO A 72 4.21 -3.71 -19.46
C PRO A 72 4.58 -2.23 -19.41
N ALA A 73 3.58 -1.33 -19.37
CA ALA A 73 3.81 0.11 -19.29
C ALA A 73 4.42 0.51 -17.93
N VAL A 74 3.95 -0.07 -16.83
CA VAL A 74 4.53 0.15 -15.49
C VAL A 74 5.99 -0.29 -15.45
N ARG A 75 6.31 -1.46 -16.01
CA ARG A 75 7.69 -1.95 -16.10
C ARG A 75 8.59 -1.00 -16.91
N LEU A 76 8.09 -0.44 -18.01
CA LEU A 76 8.84 0.54 -18.80
C LEU A 76 9.02 1.88 -18.08
N ALA A 77 8.04 2.29 -17.27
CA ALA A 77 8.18 3.46 -16.41
C ALA A 77 9.32 3.27 -15.41
N ALA A 78 9.37 2.10 -14.77
CA ALA A 78 10.38 1.77 -13.77
C ALA A 78 11.77 1.63 -14.39
N LEU A 79 11.87 0.91 -15.51
CA LEU A 79 13.13 0.75 -16.25
C LEU A 79 13.70 2.10 -16.72
N SER A 80 12.84 3.03 -17.12
CA SER A 80 13.22 4.34 -17.66
C SER A 80 13.30 5.44 -16.60
N GLY A 81 13.03 5.14 -15.32
CA GLY A 81 13.01 6.14 -14.25
C GLY A 81 11.95 7.23 -14.42
N LEU A 82 10.84 6.93 -15.10
CA LEU A 82 9.81 7.92 -15.43
C LEU A 82 8.92 8.24 -14.23
N LYS A 83 8.81 9.54 -13.92
CA LYS A 83 8.01 10.03 -12.80
C LYS A 83 6.51 9.98 -13.11
N VAL A 84 5.89 8.85 -12.82
CA VAL A 84 4.46 8.59 -12.98
C VAL A 84 3.86 8.15 -11.64
N ALA A 85 2.72 8.72 -11.27
CA ALA A 85 1.93 8.24 -10.15
C ALA A 85 0.86 7.26 -10.65
N PHE A 86 1.01 5.98 -10.31
CA PHE A 86 -0.01 4.97 -10.56
C PHE A 86 -0.92 4.87 -9.33
N VAL A 87 -2.18 5.26 -9.47
CA VAL A 87 -3.14 5.33 -8.35
C VAL A 87 -4.14 4.19 -8.47
N TRP A 88 -3.92 3.13 -7.72
CA TRP A 88 -4.73 1.91 -7.77
C TRP A 88 -5.57 1.77 -6.51
N SER A 89 -6.88 1.93 -6.64
CA SER A 89 -7.81 1.72 -5.52
C SER A 89 -8.32 0.28 -5.48
N HIS A 90 -9.24 -0.03 -4.56
CA HIS A 90 -9.88 -1.35 -4.48
C HIS A 90 -8.84 -2.46 -4.29
N ASP A 91 -8.00 -2.28 -3.28
CA ASP A 91 -6.72 -2.98 -3.11
C ASP A 91 -6.77 -4.43 -2.60
N SER A 92 -7.93 -4.95 -2.20
CA SER A 92 -8.01 -6.20 -1.44
C SER A 92 -9.38 -6.87 -1.55
N VAL A 93 -9.58 -7.99 -0.83
CA VAL A 93 -10.91 -8.59 -0.62
C VAL A 93 -11.91 -7.65 0.05
N GLY A 94 -11.45 -6.52 0.64
CA GLY A 94 -12.30 -5.45 1.16
C GLY A 94 -13.20 -4.80 0.10
N VAL A 95 -12.94 -5.03 -1.19
CA VAL A 95 -13.84 -4.69 -2.29
C VAL A 95 -15.22 -5.29 -2.10
N GLY A 96 -15.33 -6.51 -1.58
CA GLY A 96 -16.62 -7.10 -1.26
C GLY A 96 -17.35 -7.70 -2.47
N GLU A 97 -18.53 -7.17 -2.78
CA GLU A 97 -19.55 -7.83 -3.59
C GLU A 97 -19.12 -8.12 -5.04
N ASP A 98 -18.21 -7.32 -5.60
CA ASP A 98 -17.68 -7.52 -6.96
C ASP A 98 -16.96 -8.88 -7.11
N GLY A 99 -16.55 -9.48 -5.99
CA GLY A 99 -16.09 -10.86 -5.94
C GLY A 99 -14.66 -11.08 -6.46
N PRO A 100 -14.25 -12.35 -6.61
CA PRO A 100 -12.84 -12.73 -6.78
C PRO A 100 -12.20 -12.20 -8.07
N THR A 101 -12.99 -11.83 -9.08
CA THR A 101 -12.46 -11.23 -10.32
C THR A 101 -11.99 -9.79 -10.13
N HIS A 102 -12.39 -9.13 -9.03
CA HIS A 102 -12.08 -7.74 -8.73
C HIS A 102 -11.26 -7.57 -7.44
N GLN A 103 -10.90 -8.66 -6.78
CA GLN A 103 -10.22 -8.66 -5.49
C GLN A 103 -8.75 -9.02 -5.69
N PRO A 104 -7.83 -8.05 -5.53
CA PRO A 104 -6.41 -8.32 -5.61
C PRO A 104 -5.96 -9.33 -4.55
N ILE A 105 -5.01 -10.20 -4.92
CA ILE A 105 -4.35 -11.15 -4.03
C ILE A 105 -2.83 -11.03 -4.18
N GLU A 106 -2.32 -11.23 -5.39
CA GLU A 106 -0.89 -11.23 -5.70
C GLU A 106 -0.36 -9.87 -6.17
N GLN A 107 -1.24 -8.93 -6.54
CA GLN A 107 -0.87 -7.70 -7.25
C GLN A 107 0.14 -6.86 -6.48
N VAL A 108 -0.04 -6.66 -5.16
CA VAL A 108 0.91 -5.88 -4.35
C VAL A 108 2.30 -6.52 -4.36
N ALA A 109 2.39 -7.84 -4.13
CA ALA A 109 3.66 -8.56 -4.18
C ALA A 109 4.28 -8.56 -5.58
N ALA A 110 3.47 -8.72 -6.62
CA ALA A 110 3.90 -8.70 -8.02
C ALA A 110 4.42 -7.32 -8.46
N LEU A 111 3.93 -6.23 -7.87
CA LEU A 111 4.40 -4.87 -8.09
C LEU A 111 5.69 -4.59 -7.30
N ARG A 112 5.78 -5.01 -6.04
CA ARG A 112 7.01 -4.94 -5.22
C ARG A 112 8.19 -5.68 -5.86
N ALA A 113 7.91 -6.68 -6.69
CA ALA A 113 8.92 -7.42 -7.44
C ALA A 113 9.46 -6.66 -8.67
N VAL A 114 8.89 -5.52 -9.06
CA VAL A 114 9.35 -4.71 -10.20
C VAL A 114 10.46 -3.76 -9.75
N PRO A 115 11.71 -3.93 -10.20
CA PRO A 115 12.80 -3.05 -9.79
C PRO A 115 12.56 -1.60 -10.22
N GLY A 116 12.82 -0.64 -9.32
CA GLY A 116 12.67 0.79 -9.59
C GLY A 116 11.25 1.33 -9.47
N LEU A 117 10.26 0.50 -9.13
CA LEU A 117 8.92 0.94 -8.78
C LEU A 117 8.78 1.04 -7.26
N VAL A 118 8.44 2.21 -6.72
CA VAL A 118 8.08 2.34 -5.30
C VAL A 118 6.62 1.99 -5.12
N VAL A 119 6.30 1.08 -4.20
CA VAL A 119 4.93 0.70 -3.88
C VAL A 119 4.58 1.19 -2.48
N ILE A 120 3.57 2.06 -2.38
CA ILE A 120 3.09 2.62 -1.12
C ILE A 120 1.64 2.20 -0.90
N ARG A 121 1.39 1.47 0.17
CA ARG A 121 0.06 1.07 0.64
C ARG A 121 -0.25 1.75 1.97
N PRO A 122 -0.71 3.01 1.95
CA PRO A 122 -0.92 3.81 3.15
C PRO A 122 -2.06 3.27 4.02
N ALA A 123 -1.88 3.33 5.33
CA ALA A 123 -2.81 2.82 6.32
C ALA A 123 -4.05 3.70 6.55
N ASP A 124 -3.90 5.01 6.38
CA ASP A 124 -4.95 5.99 6.63
C ASP A 124 -4.79 7.27 5.80
N ALA A 125 -5.58 8.29 6.12
CA ALA A 125 -5.57 9.59 5.44
C ALA A 125 -4.25 10.37 5.62
N ASN A 126 -3.58 10.24 6.78
CA ASN A 126 -2.32 10.94 7.04
C ASN A 126 -1.19 10.29 6.23
N GLU A 127 -1.09 8.96 6.25
CA GLU A 127 -0.12 8.26 5.42
C GLU A 127 -0.40 8.47 3.93
N THR A 128 -1.66 8.57 3.51
CA THR A 128 -2.01 8.88 2.11
C THR A 128 -1.50 10.26 1.71
N THR A 129 -1.61 11.25 2.60
CA THR A 129 -1.06 12.60 2.37
C THR A 129 0.46 12.54 2.21
N GLN A 130 1.15 11.83 3.09
CA GLN A 130 2.60 11.66 3.02
C GLN A 130 3.04 10.83 1.80
N ALA A 131 2.24 9.85 1.35
CA ALA A 131 2.51 9.08 0.13
C ALA A 131 2.49 9.98 -1.12
N TRP A 132 1.55 10.92 -1.19
CA TRP A 132 1.54 11.95 -2.23
C TRP A 132 2.74 12.90 -2.14
N GLN A 133 3.22 13.19 -0.93
CA GLN A 133 4.48 13.93 -0.76
C GLN A 133 5.66 13.15 -1.37
N VAL A 134 5.75 11.84 -1.13
CA VAL A 134 6.76 10.97 -1.77
C VAL A 134 6.66 11.02 -3.30
N VAL A 135 5.45 10.92 -3.87
CA VAL A 135 5.22 11.05 -5.32
C VAL A 135 5.78 12.38 -5.87
N VAL A 136 5.64 13.47 -5.13
CA VAL A 136 6.09 14.80 -5.56
C VAL A 136 7.59 14.97 -5.42
N GLU A 137 8.19 14.50 -4.34
CA GLU A 137 9.59 14.77 -4.00
C GLU A 137 10.55 13.78 -4.66
N ARG A 138 10.11 12.55 -4.93
CA ARG A 138 10.96 11.47 -5.43
C ARG A 138 10.98 11.41 -6.96
N ASP A 139 12.08 10.95 -7.53
CA ASP A 139 12.14 10.54 -8.93
C ASP A 139 11.68 9.10 -9.16
N GLY A 140 11.36 8.78 -10.41
CA GLY A 140 10.86 7.46 -10.79
C GLY A 140 9.37 7.23 -10.51
N PRO A 141 8.82 6.09 -10.93
CA PRO A 141 7.40 5.80 -10.79
C PRO A 141 7.06 5.38 -9.36
N THR A 142 5.88 5.76 -8.92
CA THR A 142 5.33 5.39 -7.62
C THR A 142 3.92 4.85 -7.78
N ALA A 143 3.65 3.72 -7.13
CA ALA A 143 2.34 3.10 -7.02
C ALA A 143 1.71 3.45 -5.68
N LEU A 144 0.51 4.02 -5.70
CA LEU A 144 -0.33 4.27 -4.53
C LEU A 144 -1.45 3.22 -4.51
N ILE A 145 -1.45 2.39 -3.47
CA ILE A 145 -2.40 1.29 -3.28
C ILE A 145 -3.45 1.70 -2.25
N LEU A 146 -4.69 1.93 -2.69
CA LEU A 146 -5.73 2.56 -1.89
C LEU A 146 -6.92 1.64 -1.64
N THR A 147 -7.52 1.75 -0.46
CA THR A 147 -8.71 0.98 -0.10
C THR A 147 -9.96 1.46 -0.85
N ARG A 148 -10.98 0.62 -0.93
CA ARG A 148 -12.35 1.03 -1.29
C ARG A 148 -13.08 1.55 -0.06
N GLN A 149 -12.97 0.78 1.01
CA GLN A 149 -13.62 0.99 2.30
C GLN A 149 -12.98 2.13 3.09
N SER A 150 -13.78 2.75 3.95
CA SER A 150 -13.28 3.67 4.97
C SER A 150 -12.39 2.92 5.97
N VAL A 151 -11.30 3.57 6.36
CA VAL A 151 -10.39 3.13 7.43
C VAL A 151 -10.26 4.26 8.46
N PRO A 152 -10.00 3.94 9.74
CA PRO A 152 -9.82 4.97 10.76
C PRO A 152 -8.54 5.78 10.50
N VAL A 153 -8.52 7.03 10.93
CA VAL A 153 -7.28 7.78 11.09
C VAL A 153 -6.61 7.31 12.38
N LEU A 154 -5.40 6.79 12.27
CA LEU A 154 -4.68 6.17 13.38
C LEU A 154 -3.84 7.23 14.10
N ALA A 155 -3.84 7.21 15.44
CA ALA A 155 -3.03 8.15 16.20
C ALA A 155 -1.53 7.88 15.97
N GLY A 156 -0.76 8.94 15.68
CA GLY A 156 0.67 8.88 15.46
C GLY A 156 1.11 8.77 14.00
N THR A 157 0.17 8.63 13.05
CA THR A 157 0.44 8.64 11.60
C THR A 157 0.55 10.06 11.04
N GLU A 158 0.11 11.07 11.79
CA GLU A 158 0.21 12.48 11.43
C GLU A 158 1.65 13.02 11.49
N ARG A 159 2.59 12.27 12.07
CA ARG A 159 3.98 12.70 12.21
C ARG A 159 4.65 12.73 10.83
N PRO A 160 5.26 13.85 10.43
CA PRO A 160 5.77 14.03 9.08
C PRO A 160 6.99 13.15 8.79
N GLY A 161 7.12 12.71 7.53
CA GLY A 161 8.28 11.98 7.03
C GLY A 161 8.29 10.48 7.36
N GLN A 162 7.25 9.96 8.02
CA GLN A 162 7.15 8.55 8.37
C GLN A 162 7.06 7.64 7.13
N VAL A 163 6.20 7.99 6.16
CA VAL A 163 6.04 7.17 4.95
C VAL A 163 7.31 7.14 4.10
N ALA A 164 8.08 8.23 4.08
CA ALA A 164 9.36 8.30 3.37
C ALA A 164 10.44 7.35 3.95
N ARG A 165 10.23 6.84 5.17
CA ARG A 165 11.08 5.81 5.80
C ARG A 165 10.66 4.39 5.46
N GLY A 166 9.53 4.21 4.77
CA GLY A 166 8.97 2.94 4.32
C GLY A 166 8.33 2.08 5.40
N ALA A 167 8.94 2.00 6.58
CA ALA A 167 8.35 1.39 7.77
C ALA A 167 8.75 2.16 9.02
N TYR A 168 7.85 2.23 10.01
CA TYR A 168 8.11 2.93 11.26
C TYR A 168 7.27 2.35 12.41
N THR A 169 7.77 2.52 13.64
CA THR A 169 7.04 2.15 14.85
C THR A 169 5.87 3.10 15.08
N LEU A 170 4.64 2.59 15.00
CA LEU A 170 3.42 3.33 15.27
C LEU A 170 3.09 3.31 16.76
N ILE A 171 3.12 2.12 17.36
CA ILE A 171 2.99 1.91 18.80
C ILE A 171 4.25 1.20 19.27
N ASP A 172 4.97 1.81 20.19
CA ASP A 172 6.17 1.22 20.76
C ASP A 172 5.87 0.51 22.08
N ALA A 173 6.65 -0.53 22.34
CA ALA A 173 6.69 -1.25 23.61
C ALA A 173 8.16 -1.52 23.93
N PRO A 174 8.68 -1.10 25.11
CA PRO A 174 10.00 -1.51 25.57
C PRO A 174 10.08 -3.04 25.65
N ASP A 175 11.19 -3.61 25.18
CA ASP A 175 11.45 -5.05 25.18
C ASP A 175 10.26 -5.88 24.67
N PRO A 176 9.78 -5.65 23.43
CA PRO A 176 8.57 -6.28 22.94
C PRO A 176 8.77 -7.79 22.82
N ALA A 177 7.76 -8.55 23.25
CA ALA A 177 7.72 -9.99 23.03
C ALA A 177 7.44 -10.33 21.56
N VAL A 178 6.72 -9.46 20.85
CA VAL A 178 6.35 -9.63 19.43
C VAL A 178 6.23 -8.28 18.72
N VAL A 179 6.57 -8.26 17.43
CA VAL A 179 6.28 -7.13 16.52
C VAL A 179 5.12 -7.52 15.59
N LEU A 180 4.11 -6.65 15.49
CA LEU A 180 3.03 -6.74 14.51
C LEU A 180 3.31 -5.73 13.39
N ALA A 181 3.64 -6.22 12.20
CA ALA A 181 3.93 -5.38 11.03
C ALA A 181 2.76 -5.43 10.05
N GLY A 182 2.05 -4.31 9.90
CA GLY A 182 0.91 -4.19 8.98
C GLY A 182 1.18 -3.24 7.82
N THR A 183 0.39 -3.37 6.75
CA THR A 183 0.33 -2.39 5.65
C THR A 183 -1.12 -2.03 5.38
N GLY A 184 -1.39 -0.85 4.83
CA GLY A 184 -2.74 -0.46 4.43
C GLY A 184 -3.78 -0.62 5.54
N SER A 185 -4.95 -1.11 5.15
CA SER A 185 -6.07 -1.34 6.08
C SER A 185 -5.75 -2.25 7.25
N GLU A 186 -4.73 -3.10 7.19
CA GLU A 186 -4.43 -4.09 8.22
C GLU A 186 -3.66 -3.51 9.41
N VAL A 187 -3.09 -2.30 9.29
CA VAL A 187 -2.43 -1.63 10.42
C VAL A 187 -3.43 -1.39 11.56
N GLN A 188 -4.70 -1.10 11.25
CA GLN A 188 -5.74 -0.96 12.27
C GLN A 188 -5.98 -2.28 13.05
N CYS A 189 -5.85 -3.43 12.37
CA CYS A 189 -5.97 -4.75 13.01
C CYS A 189 -4.79 -4.99 13.94
N CYS A 190 -3.59 -4.57 13.55
CA CYS A 190 -2.38 -4.66 14.39
C CYS A 190 -2.52 -3.78 15.65
N VAL A 191 -3.02 -2.54 15.51
CA VAL A 191 -3.30 -1.65 16.65
C VAL A 191 -4.31 -2.27 17.60
N GLY A 192 -5.42 -2.81 17.09
CA GLY A 192 -6.42 -3.49 17.91
C GLY A 192 -5.88 -4.75 18.60
N ALA A 193 -5.07 -5.54 17.89
CA ALA A 193 -4.45 -6.75 18.44
C ALA A 193 -3.44 -6.43 19.54
N ALA A 194 -2.65 -5.37 19.40
CA ALA A 194 -1.73 -4.90 20.43
C ALA A 194 -2.46 -4.53 21.73
N ALA A 195 -3.64 -3.91 21.64
CA ALA A 195 -4.46 -3.62 22.82
C ALA A 195 -4.97 -4.90 23.51
N VAL A 196 -5.38 -5.92 22.73
CA VAL A 196 -5.79 -7.22 23.25
C VAL A 196 -4.62 -7.94 23.96
N LEU A 197 -3.45 -7.97 23.31
CA LEU A 197 -2.25 -8.61 23.85
C LEU A 197 -1.71 -7.88 25.09
N ALA A 198 -1.79 -6.55 25.13
CA ALA A 198 -1.40 -5.76 26.29
C ALA A 198 -2.27 -6.08 27.52
N ALA A 199 -3.58 -6.30 27.33
CA ALA A 199 -4.49 -6.71 28.42
C ALA A 199 -4.13 -8.09 29.02
N GLU A 200 -3.34 -8.89 28.29
CA GLU A 200 -2.85 -10.20 28.70
C GLU A 200 -1.39 -10.16 29.20
N GLY A 201 -0.79 -8.96 29.29
CA GLY A 201 0.60 -8.78 29.73
C GLY A 201 1.66 -9.06 28.65
N VAL A 202 1.28 -9.15 27.38
CA VAL A 202 2.21 -9.37 26.27
C VAL A 202 2.64 -8.03 25.67
N ALA A 203 3.89 -7.64 25.91
CA ALA A 203 4.50 -6.44 25.33
C ALA A 203 4.55 -6.57 23.80
N THR A 204 3.88 -5.66 23.09
CA THR A 204 3.69 -5.77 21.64
C THR A 204 4.03 -4.44 20.96
N ARG A 205 4.94 -4.47 19.99
CA ARG A 205 5.23 -3.34 19.12
C ARG A 205 4.36 -3.41 17.86
N VAL A 206 3.83 -2.27 17.41
CA VAL A 206 3.13 -2.16 16.12
C VAL A 206 3.96 -1.33 15.16
N VAL A 207 4.24 -1.90 14.00
CA VAL A 207 4.94 -1.26 12.88
C VAL A 207 3.95 -1.04 11.73
N SER A 208 3.87 0.19 11.25
CA SER A 208 3.27 0.47 9.94
C SER A 208 4.37 0.36 8.89
N MET A 209 4.16 -0.46 7.86
CA MET A 209 5.13 -0.72 6.78
C MET A 209 4.55 -0.36 5.41
N PRO A 210 4.21 0.92 5.15
CA PRO A 210 3.55 1.34 3.92
C PRO A 210 4.34 1.04 2.65
N SER A 211 5.69 1.00 2.68
CA SER A 211 6.51 0.67 1.50
C SER A 211 7.76 -0.13 1.85
N TRP A 212 7.93 -1.26 1.17
CA TRP A 212 9.12 -2.09 1.30
C TRP A 212 10.33 -1.43 0.65
N GLU A 213 10.13 -0.80 -0.50
CA GLU A 213 11.22 -0.21 -1.28
C GLU A 213 11.86 0.96 -0.53
N LEU A 214 11.03 1.85 0.04
CA LEU A 214 11.52 2.96 0.86
C LEU A 214 12.19 2.47 2.16
N PHE A 215 11.74 1.34 2.70
CA PHE A 215 12.31 0.77 3.91
C PHE A 215 13.68 0.15 3.65
N GLU A 216 13.83 -0.59 2.55
CA GLU A 216 15.09 -1.20 2.11
C GLU A 216 16.18 -0.18 1.79
N GLU A 217 15.80 1.05 1.42
CA GLU A 217 16.72 2.18 1.25
C GLU A 217 17.26 2.73 2.58
N GLN A 218 16.64 2.38 3.70
CA GLN A 218 17.09 2.86 4.99
C GLN A 218 18.35 2.12 5.48
N PRO A 219 19.22 2.79 6.26
CA PRO A 219 20.39 2.15 6.86
C PRO A 219 20.01 0.88 7.64
N ALA A 220 20.84 -0.17 7.57
CA ALA A 220 20.58 -1.46 8.23
C ALA A 220 20.19 -1.30 9.72
N ARG A 221 20.90 -0.43 10.45
CA ARG A 221 20.59 -0.11 11.86
C ARG A 221 19.13 0.32 12.08
N TYR A 222 18.54 1.07 11.15
CA TYR A 222 17.17 1.54 11.27
C TYR A 222 16.20 0.40 11.01
N ARG A 223 16.46 -0.41 9.98
CA ARG A 223 15.61 -1.57 9.68
C ARG A 223 15.60 -2.57 10.84
N GLU A 224 16.76 -2.82 11.42
CA GLU A 224 16.92 -3.64 12.62
C GLU A 224 16.19 -3.05 13.82
N GLU A 225 16.28 -1.74 14.05
CA GLU A 225 15.56 -1.05 15.13
C GLU A 225 14.04 -1.22 15.00
N ILE A 226 13.49 -1.11 13.79
CA ILE A 226 12.04 -1.22 13.54
C ILE A 226 11.53 -2.65 13.73
N LEU A 227 12.19 -3.65 13.15
CA LEU A 227 11.71 -5.04 13.13
C LEU A 227 12.28 -5.92 14.26
N GLY A 228 13.10 -5.39 15.16
CA GLY A 228 13.46 -6.11 16.40
C GLY A 228 14.81 -6.86 16.37
N GLY A 229 15.82 -6.32 15.67
CA GLY A 229 17.24 -6.56 15.94
C GLY A 229 17.96 -7.66 15.13
N THR A 230 19.28 -7.72 15.30
CA THR A 230 20.20 -8.73 14.72
C THR A 230 20.35 -9.96 15.62
N ALA A 231 20.97 -11.02 15.09
CA ALA A 231 21.19 -12.30 15.76
C ALA A 231 21.83 -12.24 17.17
N THR A 232 22.41 -11.10 17.57
CA THR A 232 23.10 -10.93 18.86
C THR A 232 22.20 -10.50 20.03
N ALA A 233 20.97 -10.01 19.79
CA ALA A 233 20.04 -9.56 20.85
C ALA A 233 18.91 -10.53 21.15
N GLY A 234 18.85 -11.68 20.47
CA GLY A 234 17.64 -12.48 20.37
C GLY A 234 16.62 -11.74 19.49
N ARG A 235 16.37 -12.25 18.28
CA ARG A 235 15.45 -11.60 17.35
C ARG A 235 14.04 -11.67 17.92
N VAL A 236 13.38 -10.52 18.03
CA VAL A 236 11.95 -10.47 18.39
C VAL A 236 11.15 -11.07 17.23
N PRO A 237 10.24 -12.03 17.47
CA PRO A 237 9.43 -12.60 16.41
C PRO A 237 8.53 -11.54 15.78
N VAL A 238 8.45 -11.54 14.45
CA VAL A 238 7.66 -10.59 13.67
C VAL A 238 6.48 -11.32 13.01
N LEU A 239 5.27 -10.84 13.25
CA LEU A 239 4.06 -11.27 12.55
C LEU A 239 3.66 -10.19 11.54
N ALA A 240 3.66 -10.52 10.26
CA ALA A 240 3.14 -9.66 9.21
C ALA A 240 1.62 -9.82 9.05
N VAL A 241 0.93 -8.74 8.71
CA VAL A 241 -0.52 -8.73 8.46
C VAL A 241 -0.82 -7.90 7.20
N GLU A 242 -1.29 -8.55 6.14
CA GLU A 242 -1.62 -7.90 4.87
C GLU A 242 -2.71 -8.70 4.14
N ALA A 243 -3.76 -8.03 3.67
CA ALA A 243 -4.82 -8.64 2.87
C ALA A 243 -4.39 -8.88 1.41
N GLY A 244 -3.38 -9.71 1.23
CA GLY A 244 -2.80 -10.17 -0.02
C GLY A 244 -1.97 -11.44 0.20
N THR A 245 -1.28 -11.93 -0.83
CA THR A 245 -0.44 -13.12 -0.72
C THR A 245 0.65 -12.96 0.34
N SER A 246 0.96 -14.07 1.02
CA SER A 246 2.09 -14.13 1.96
C SER A 246 3.45 -14.05 1.27
N PHE A 247 3.51 -14.26 -0.05
CA PHE A 247 4.77 -14.28 -0.81
C PHE A 247 5.59 -12.99 -0.65
N GLY A 248 6.85 -13.17 -0.26
CA GLY A 248 7.84 -12.11 -0.06
C GLY A 248 7.93 -11.63 1.39
N TRP A 249 6.90 -11.84 2.22
CA TRP A 249 6.91 -11.41 3.63
C TRP A 249 7.93 -12.18 4.47
N GLU A 250 8.35 -13.37 4.04
CA GLU A 250 9.42 -14.14 4.68
C GLU A 250 10.76 -13.39 4.78
N ARG A 251 10.92 -12.28 4.05
CA ARG A 251 12.06 -11.36 4.17
C ARG A 251 12.05 -10.55 5.48
N TYR A 252 10.86 -10.29 6.03
CA TYR A 252 10.65 -9.37 7.16
C TYR A 252 9.98 -10.01 8.36
N ALA A 253 9.27 -11.12 8.15
CA ALA A 253 8.40 -11.72 9.15
C ALA A 253 8.64 -13.23 9.32
N ASP A 254 8.39 -13.71 10.53
CA ASP A 254 8.49 -15.12 10.91
C ASP A 254 7.17 -15.87 10.68
N ALA A 255 6.05 -15.15 10.66
CA ALA A 255 4.74 -15.64 10.24
C ALA A 255 3.92 -14.53 9.56
N VAL A 256 2.89 -14.92 8.81
CA VAL A 256 2.07 -13.98 8.03
C VAL A 256 0.59 -14.31 8.19
N VAL A 257 -0.23 -13.31 8.50
CA VAL A 257 -1.67 -13.32 8.29
C VAL A 257 -1.94 -12.72 6.91
N GLY A 258 -2.13 -13.59 5.92
CA GLY A 258 -2.35 -13.23 4.52
C GLY A 258 -3.38 -14.13 3.83
N ILE A 259 -3.53 -13.96 2.50
CA ILE A 259 -4.48 -14.70 1.66
C ILE A 259 -3.74 -15.33 0.48
N ASP A 260 -3.60 -16.65 0.45
CA ASP A 260 -2.92 -17.40 -0.64
C ASP A 260 -3.90 -18.18 -1.53
N ARG A 261 -5.09 -17.60 -1.73
CA ARG A 261 -6.13 -18.10 -2.63
C ARG A 261 -6.98 -16.94 -3.12
N PHE A 262 -7.76 -17.15 -4.19
CA PHE A 262 -8.73 -16.15 -4.62
C PHE A 262 -9.78 -15.86 -3.54
N GLY A 263 -10.33 -14.65 -3.60
CA GLY A 263 -11.37 -14.20 -2.69
C GLY A 263 -12.74 -14.81 -2.96
N ALA A 264 -13.80 -14.10 -2.58
CA ALA A 264 -15.19 -14.55 -2.71
C ALA A 264 -16.13 -13.34 -2.85
N SER A 265 -17.33 -13.55 -3.37
CA SER A 265 -18.36 -12.49 -3.40
C SER A 265 -19.18 -12.52 -2.10
N ALA A 266 -19.02 -11.49 -1.27
CA ALA A 266 -19.80 -11.20 -0.06
C ALA A 266 -19.49 -9.75 0.38
N PRO A 267 -20.21 -9.16 1.35
CA PRO A 267 -19.88 -7.84 1.86
C PRO A 267 -18.43 -7.74 2.35
N GLY A 268 -17.73 -6.65 2.00
CA GLY A 268 -16.28 -6.50 2.23
C GLY A 268 -15.87 -6.71 3.69
N GLY A 269 -16.60 -6.14 4.64
CA GLY A 269 -16.33 -6.34 6.07
C GLY A 269 -16.46 -7.81 6.52
N THR A 270 -17.43 -8.54 5.96
CA THR A 270 -17.58 -9.99 6.21
C THR A 270 -16.40 -10.77 5.64
N LEU A 271 -15.94 -10.43 4.43
CA LEU A 271 -14.75 -11.08 3.86
C LEU A 271 -13.51 -10.82 4.72
N MET A 272 -13.26 -9.57 5.10
CA MET A 272 -12.12 -9.22 5.97
C MET A 272 -12.14 -10.03 7.28
N GLU A 273 -13.31 -10.16 7.92
CA GLU A 273 -13.46 -10.99 9.11
C GLU A 273 -13.15 -12.47 8.84
N LYS A 274 -13.77 -13.06 7.81
CA LYS A 274 -13.63 -14.49 7.50
C LYS A 274 -12.23 -14.87 7.02
N PHE A 275 -11.51 -13.95 6.40
CA PHE A 275 -10.11 -14.14 6.03
C PHE A 275 -9.13 -13.85 7.18
N GLY A 276 -9.60 -13.45 8.36
CA GLY A 276 -8.78 -13.32 9.55
C GLY A 276 -8.22 -11.92 9.82
N PHE A 277 -8.74 -10.89 9.15
CA PHE A 277 -8.32 -9.50 9.35
C PHE A 277 -9.17 -8.83 10.45
N THR A 278 -9.03 -9.35 11.66
CA THR A 278 -9.61 -8.76 12.89
C THR A 278 -8.55 -8.68 13.98
N ALA A 279 -8.74 -7.77 14.95
CA ALA A 279 -7.87 -7.66 16.10
C ALA A 279 -7.73 -9.01 16.85
N ALA A 280 -8.82 -9.75 17.03
CA ALA A 280 -8.83 -11.03 17.72
C ALA A 280 -8.04 -12.10 16.96
N SER A 281 -8.23 -12.19 15.64
CA SER A 281 -7.52 -13.15 14.78
C SER A 281 -6.01 -12.86 14.74
N VAL A 282 -5.61 -11.59 14.62
CA VAL A 282 -4.19 -11.19 14.64
C VAL A 282 -3.57 -11.47 16.01
N ALA A 283 -4.25 -11.15 17.11
CA ALA A 283 -3.77 -11.48 18.47
C ALA A 283 -3.61 -13.01 18.65
N ALA A 284 -4.55 -13.81 18.15
CA ALA A 284 -4.45 -15.27 18.20
C ALA A 284 -3.26 -15.81 17.39
N ALA A 285 -3.00 -15.25 16.20
CA ALA A 285 -1.83 -15.60 15.39
C ALA A 285 -0.52 -15.22 16.10
N ALA A 286 -0.47 -14.06 16.76
CA ALA A 286 0.69 -13.65 17.55
C ALA A 286 0.95 -14.60 18.72
N ARG A 287 -0.09 -15.03 19.46
CA ARG A 287 0.06 -16.04 20.52
C ARG A 287 0.64 -17.35 20.00
N LYS A 288 0.16 -17.82 18.85
CA LYS A 288 0.67 -19.04 18.21
C LYS A 288 2.15 -18.90 17.80
N LEU A 289 2.58 -17.71 17.42
CA LEU A 289 3.99 -17.44 17.09
C LEU A 289 4.89 -17.45 18.34
N LEU A 290 4.34 -17.13 19.51
CA LEU A 290 5.07 -17.07 20.79
C LEU A 290 5.12 -18.40 21.55
N SER A 291 4.33 -19.40 21.15
CA SER A 291 4.27 -20.75 21.76
C SER A 291 5.25 -21.72 21.15
#